data_AF-A0A956SAK9-F1
#
_entry.id   AF-A0A956SAK9-F1
#
_cell.length_a   1.000
_cell.length_b   1.000
_cell.length_c   1.000
_cell.angle_alpha   90.00
_cell.angle_beta   90.00
_cell.angle_gamma   90.00
#
_symmetry.space_group_name_H-M   'P 1'
#
loop_
_entity.id
_entity.type
_entity.pdbx_description
1 polymer ?
#
loop_
_entity_poly.entity_id
_entity_poly.type
_entity_poly.pdbx_seq_one_letter_code
_entity_poly.pdbx_strand_id
1 'polypeptide(L)'
;MALADWGRKEILLAEQEMPGLMALREKYGKTKPLAGARIAGCLHMTIQTAVLIETLRELGAEVQWSSCNIFSTQDHAAAAIAQAGVPVYAWKGETEEEYDWCIEQTLVFPDGQPLNMILDDGGDLTVMVHDKYPEYFQHIRGISEETTTGVHRLYQMAERGTLKAPAINVNDSVTKSKFDNL
;
A
#
# COMPACT_ATOMS: atom_id res chain seq x y z
N MET A 1 4.02 -5.53 21.22
CA MET A 1 3.34 -6.83 20.95
C MET A 1 2.00 -7.00 21.65
N ALA A 2 1.68 -6.27 22.73
CA ALA A 2 0.39 -6.42 23.43
C ALA A 2 -0.87 -6.11 22.58
N LEU A 3 -0.74 -5.29 21.52
CA LEU A 3 -1.86 -4.92 20.64
C LEU A 3 -2.10 -5.88 19.47
N ALA A 4 -1.13 -6.73 19.15
CA ALA A 4 -1.16 -7.51 17.91
C ALA A 4 -2.23 -8.62 17.95
N ASP A 5 -2.45 -9.24 19.10
CA ASP A 5 -3.55 -10.21 19.30
C ASP A 5 -4.92 -9.57 19.14
N TRP A 6 -5.07 -8.31 19.55
CA TRP A 6 -6.31 -7.55 19.33
C TRP A 6 -6.49 -7.23 17.84
N GLY A 7 -5.45 -6.71 17.18
CA GLY A 7 -5.48 -6.47 15.74
C GLY A 7 -5.81 -7.73 14.94
N ARG A 8 -5.25 -8.89 15.30
CA ARG A 8 -5.59 -10.16 14.65
C ARG A 8 -7.06 -10.51 14.79
N LYS A 9 -7.67 -10.32 15.96
CA LYS A 9 -9.11 -10.58 16.15
C LYS A 9 -9.96 -9.67 15.27
N GLU A 10 -9.62 -8.39 15.15
CA GLU A 10 -10.36 -7.47 14.29
C GLU A 10 -10.15 -7.75 12.80
N ILE A 11 -8.94 -8.15 12.38
CA ILE A 11 -8.67 -8.61 11.01
C ILE A 11 -9.58 -9.80 10.65
N LEU A 12 -9.68 -10.81 11.52
CA LEU A 12 -10.53 -11.98 11.28
C LEU A 12 -12.03 -11.62 11.18
N LEU A 13 -12.48 -10.61 11.91
CA LEU A 13 -13.85 -10.08 11.77
C LEU A 13 -14.02 -9.31 10.46
N ALA A 14 -13.04 -8.46 10.11
CA ALA A 14 -13.07 -7.66 8.88
C ALA A 14 -13.05 -8.54 7.62
N GLU A 15 -12.36 -9.69 7.63
CA GLU A 15 -12.38 -10.65 6.51
C GLU A 15 -13.81 -11.11 6.15
N GLN A 16 -14.71 -11.20 7.13
CA GLN A 16 -16.12 -11.57 6.88
C GLN A 16 -16.89 -10.47 6.14
N GLU A 17 -16.48 -9.22 6.30
CA GLU A 17 -17.08 -8.03 5.68
C GLU A 17 -16.32 -7.58 4.40
N MET A 18 -15.27 -8.29 4.00
CA MET A 18 -14.47 -7.97 2.80
C MET A 18 -14.49 -9.11 1.77
N PRO A 19 -15.68 -9.54 1.28
CA PRO A 19 -15.82 -10.73 0.45
C PRO A 19 -15.05 -10.63 -0.88
N GLY A 20 -14.85 -9.42 -1.42
CA GLY A 20 -14.07 -9.22 -2.65
C GLY A 20 -12.61 -9.66 -2.50
N LEU A 21 -11.94 -9.27 -1.41
CA LEU A 21 -10.56 -9.67 -1.14
C LEU A 21 -10.47 -11.16 -0.84
N MET A 22 -11.41 -11.70 -0.07
CA MET A 22 -11.44 -13.14 0.23
C MET A 22 -11.64 -13.99 -1.02
N ALA A 23 -12.50 -13.57 -1.94
CA ALA A 23 -12.69 -14.23 -3.23
C ALA A 23 -11.42 -14.18 -4.11
N LEU A 24 -10.65 -13.08 -4.07
CA LEU A 24 -9.36 -12.99 -4.77
C LEU A 24 -8.34 -13.98 -4.20
N ARG A 25 -8.25 -14.10 -2.86
CA ARG A 25 -7.40 -15.10 -2.20
C ARG A 25 -7.77 -16.51 -2.63
N GLU A 26 -9.06 -16.86 -2.62
CA GLU A 26 -9.52 -18.19 -3.04
C GLU A 26 -9.18 -18.47 -4.52
N LYS A 27 -9.46 -17.50 -5.40
CA LYS A 27 -9.29 -17.65 -6.85
C LYS A 27 -7.83 -17.72 -7.27
N TYR A 28 -6.98 -16.86 -6.72
CA TYR A 28 -5.61 -16.64 -7.22
C TYR A 28 -4.50 -17.06 -6.24
N GLY A 29 -4.83 -17.42 -5.01
CA GLY A 29 -3.85 -17.85 -4.00
C GLY A 29 -3.06 -19.09 -4.44
N LYS A 30 -3.61 -19.95 -5.31
CA LYS A 30 -2.87 -21.10 -5.87
C LYS A 30 -1.94 -20.73 -7.02
N THR A 31 -2.31 -19.75 -7.84
CA THR A 31 -1.53 -19.34 -9.02
C THR A 31 -0.45 -18.32 -8.68
N LYS A 32 -0.53 -17.69 -7.50
CA LYS A 32 0.41 -16.68 -6.99
C LYS A 32 0.79 -15.64 -8.06
N PRO A 33 -0.18 -14.92 -8.64
CA PRO A 33 0.07 -14.05 -9.80
C PRO A 33 1.01 -12.87 -9.48
N LEU A 34 1.18 -12.53 -8.20
CA LEU A 34 2.09 -11.48 -7.74
C LEU A 34 3.46 -12.02 -7.31
N ALA A 35 3.78 -13.29 -7.59
CA ALA A 35 5.10 -13.86 -7.32
C ALA A 35 6.20 -13.00 -7.97
N GLY A 36 7.14 -12.54 -7.14
CA GLY A 36 8.24 -11.64 -7.54
C GLY A 36 7.88 -10.15 -7.56
N ALA A 37 6.63 -9.78 -7.23
CA ALA A 37 6.28 -8.39 -6.96
C ALA A 37 6.82 -7.98 -5.58
N ARG A 38 7.42 -6.80 -5.52
CA ARG A 38 7.90 -6.10 -4.33
C ARG A 38 7.14 -4.79 -4.25
N ILE A 39 6.03 -4.83 -3.51
CA ILE A 39 5.04 -3.75 -3.43
C ILE A 39 5.38 -2.87 -2.24
N ALA A 40 5.73 -1.61 -2.51
CA ALA A 40 5.70 -0.57 -1.49
C ALA A 40 4.29 0.04 -1.46
N GLY A 41 3.64 -0.03 -0.31
CA GLY A 41 2.33 0.55 -0.08
C GLY A 41 2.40 1.80 0.78
N CYS A 42 1.74 2.88 0.36
CA CYS A 42 1.50 4.07 1.16
C CYS A 42 0.00 4.34 1.19
N LEU A 43 -0.65 3.86 2.24
CA LEU A 43 -2.11 3.92 2.40
C LEU A 43 -2.43 3.81 3.89
N HIS A 44 -3.50 4.47 4.36
CA HIS A 44 -3.95 4.41 5.75
C HIS A 44 -3.76 3.03 6.40
N MET A 45 -2.94 2.94 7.44
CA MET A 45 -2.61 1.65 8.08
C MET A 45 -3.71 1.23 9.06
N THR A 46 -4.80 0.69 8.52
CA THR A 46 -6.01 0.26 9.25
C THR A 46 -6.20 -1.26 9.24
N ILE A 47 -7.22 -1.76 9.93
CA ILE A 47 -7.64 -3.17 9.85
C ILE A 47 -8.05 -3.57 8.42
N GLN A 48 -8.71 -2.69 7.67
CA GLN A 48 -9.12 -2.97 6.30
C GLN A 48 -7.90 -3.10 5.38
N THR A 49 -6.91 -2.20 5.55
CA THR A 49 -5.64 -2.26 4.84
C THR A 49 -4.82 -3.49 5.24
N ALA A 50 -4.90 -3.94 6.49
CA ALA A 50 -4.30 -5.20 6.92
C ALA A 50 -4.85 -6.40 6.12
N VAL A 51 -6.16 -6.46 5.85
CA VAL A 51 -6.76 -7.50 4.98
C VAL A 51 -6.25 -7.37 3.53
N LEU A 52 -6.07 -6.16 3.01
CA LEU A 52 -5.44 -5.92 1.70
C LEU A 52 -3.99 -6.42 1.65
N ILE A 53 -3.15 -6.05 2.62
CA ILE A 53 -1.75 -6.47 2.73
C ILE A 53 -1.64 -8.00 2.73
N GLU A 54 -2.43 -8.67 3.57
CA GLU A 54 -2.41 -10.13 3.64
C GLU A 54 -2.96 -10.78 2.36
N THR A 55 -3.86 -10.11 1.64
CA THR A 55 -4.30 -10.56 0.31
C THR A 55 -3.17 -10.49 -0.70
N LEU A 56 -2.43 -9.39 -0.77
CA LEU A 56 -1.28 -9.24 -1.67
C LEU A 56 -0.22 -10.32 -1.41
N ARG A 57 0.08 -10.58 -0.13
CA ARG A 57 0.98 -11.67 0.27
C ARG A 57 0.45 -13.05 -0.10
N GLU A 58 -0.83 -13.31 0.14
CA GLU A 58 -1.46 -14.56 -0.29
C GLU A 58 -1.41 -14.73 -1.81
N LEU A 59 -1.42 -13.65 -2.57
CA LEU A 59 -1.25 -13.68 -4.03
C LEU A 59 0.21 -13.76 -4.48
N GLY A 60 1.18 -13.83 -3.56
CA GLY A 60 2.59 -14.08 -3.83
C GLY A 60 3.52 -12.86 -3.77
N ALA A 61 3.01 -11.67 -3.41
CA ALA A 61 3.83 -10.48 -3.31
C ALA A 61 4.68 -10.47 -2.03
N GLU A 62 5.85 -9.86 -2.12
CA GLU A 62 6.54 -9.25 -0.99
C GLU A 62 5.99 -7.83 -0.80
N VAL A 63 5.73 -7.45 0.46
CA VAL A 63 5.04 -6.19 0.78
C VAL A 63 5.79 -5.48 1.91
N GLN A 64 5.97 -4.17 1.77
CA GLN A 64 6.35 -3.25 2.86
C GLN A 64 5.36 -2.09 2.87
N TRP A 65 5.07 -1.52 4.04
CA TRP A 65 3.97 -0.57 4.17
C TRP A 65 4.28 0.63 5.07
N SER A 66 3.79 1.80 4.66
CA SER A 66 3.68 3.02 5.44
C SER A 66 2.25 3.56 5.38
N SER A 67 1.89 4.42 6.33
CA SER A 67 0.62 5.15 6.26
C SER A 67 0.73 6.35 5.30
N CYS A 68 -0.38 6.78 4.71
CA CYS A 68 -0.47 8.04 3.93
C CYS A 68 -0.99 9.23 4.77
N ASN A 69 -1.18 9.03 6.07
CA ASN A 69 -1.61 10.10 6.98
C ASN A 69 -1.20 9.82 8.44
N ILE A 70 -0.56 10.80 9.06
CA ILE A 70 0.01 10.77 10.42
C ILE A 70 -0.98 10.41 11.55
N PHE A 71 -2.29 10.55 11.35
CA PHE A 71 -3.30 10.25 12.38
C PHE A 71 -4.18 9.03 12.08
N SER A 72 -4.05 8.46 10.88
CA SER A 72 -4.96 7.43 10.37
C SER A 72 -4.62 6.02 10.83
N THR A 73 -3.38 5.79 11.26
CA THR A 73 -2.91 4.48 11.69
C THR A 73 -3.73 3.95 12.87
N GLN A 74 -4.13 2.69 12.78
CA GLN A 74 -4.67 1.91 13.87
C GLN A 74 -3.55 1.03 14.41
N ASP A 75 -2.97 1.40 15.57
CA ASP A 75 -1.74 0.77 16.08
C ASP A 75 -1.88 -0.74 16.30
N HIS A 76 -3.07 -1.23 16.63
CA HIS A 76 -3.33 -2.67 16.74
C HIS A 76 -3.32 -3.38 15.39
N ALA A 77 -3.78 -2.73 14.31
CA ALA A 77 -3.66 -3.25 12.94
C ALA A 77 -2.19 -3.31 12.52
N ALA A 78 -1.44 -2.21 12.71
CA ALA A 78 -0.01 -2.14 12.41
C ALA A 78 0.77 -3.22 13.19
N ALA A 79 0.49 -3.38 14.49
CA ALA A 79 1.13 -4.40 15.32
C ALA A 79 0.83 -5.83 14.86
N ALA A 80 -0.40 -6.12 14.42
CA ALA A 80 -0.78 -7.45 13.93
C ALA A 80 -0.08 -7.80 12.60
N ILE A 81 0.04 -6.82 11.69
CA ILE A 81 0.75 -7.00 10.42
C ILE A 81 2.27 -7.14 10.65
N ALA A 82 2.85 -6.34 11.55
CA ALA A 82 4.23 -6.49 11.95
C ALA A 82 4.52 -7.88 12.57
N GLN A 83 3.64 -8.38 13.45
CA GLN A 83 3.77 -9.73 14.03
C GLN A 83 3.65 -10.84 12.97
N ALA A 84 2.89 -10.61 11.89
CA ALA A 84 2.79 -11.51 10.75
C ALA A 84 4.04 -11.49 9.83
N GLY A 85 5.06 -10.71 10.18
CA GLY A 85 6.34 -10.66 9.48
C GLY A 85 6.35 -9.73 8.26
N VAL A 86 5.43 -8.75 8.19
CA VAL A 86 5.44 -7.71 7.16
C VAL A 86 6.09 -6.45 7.73
N PRO A 87 7.11 -5.86 7.08
CA PRO A 87 7.64 -4.56 7.47
C PRO A 87 6.57 -3.47 7.39
N VAL A 88 6.18 -2.91 8.53
CA VAL A 88 5.25 -1.79 8.64
C VAL A 88 5.92 -0.68 9.44
N TYR A 89 5.94 0.50 8.84
CA TYR A 89 6.49 1.72 9.40
C TYR A 89 5.33 2.71 9.53
N ALA A 90 4.54 2.54 10.59
CA ALA A 90 3.38 3.39 10.85
C ALA A 90 2.95 3.31 12.33
N TRP A 91 2.61 4.45 12.91
CA TRP A 91 1.93 4.57 14.21
C TRP A 91 1.05 5.82 14.24
N LYS A 92 0.08 5.87 15.16
CA LYS A 92 -0.80 7.03 15.27
C LYS A 92 -0.08 8.20 15.93
N GLY A 93 -0.14 9.36 15.29
CA GLY A 93 0.48 10.60 15.80
C GLY A 93 1.95 10.74 15.45
N GLU A 94 2.36 10.19 14.30
CA GLU A 94 3.67 10.49 13.68
C GLU A 94 3.88 12.01 13.53
N THR A 95 5.12 12.45 13.64
CA THR A 95 5.57 13.74 13.14
C THR A 95 5.76 13.70 11.62
N GLU A 96 5.81 14.87 10.97
CA GLU A 96 6.08 14.94 9.52
C GLU A 96 7.44 14.33 9.13
N GLU A 97 8.45 14.44 9.99
CA GLU A 97 9.77 13.83 9.75
C GLU A 97 9.71 12.30 9.85
N GLU A 98 8.96 11.78 10.83
CA GLU A 98 8.71 10.34 10.95
C GLU A 98 7.88 9.80 9.79
N TYR A 99 6.89 10.57 9.31
CA TYR A 99 6.07 10.22 8.16
C TYR A 99 6.91 10.03 6.89
N ASP A 100 7.74 11.02 6.55
CA ASP A 100 8.67 10.93 5.43
C ASP A 100 9.63 9.74 5.60
N TRP A 101 10.20 9.57 6.80
CA TRP A 101 11.10 8.47 7.11
C TRP A 101 10.42 7.11 6.92
N CYS A 102 9.16 6.96 7.35
CA CYS A 102 8.35 5.75 7.22
C CYS A 102 8.17 5.36 5.75
N ILE A 103 7.83 6.32 4.87
CA ILE A 103 7.72 6.07 3.42
C ILE A 103 9.08 5.62 2.86
N GLU A 104 10.18 6.29 3.23
CA GLU A 104 11.53 5.94 2.77
C GLU A 104 11.93 4.51 3.16
N GLN A 105 11.49 4.00 4.31
CA GLN A 105 11.78 2.62 4.73
C GLN A 105 11.12 1.56 3.83
N THR A 106 10.07 1.92 3.09
CA THR A 106 9.37 0.96 2.22
C THR A 106 10.07 0.72 0.89
N LEU A 107 11.05 1.54 0.50
CA LEU A 107 11.63 1.57 -0.84
C LEU A 107 12.59 0.41 -1.14
N VAL A 108 13.26 -0.13 -0.12
CA VAL A 108 14.25 -1.21 -0.25
C VAL A 108 13.83 -2.38 0.62
N PHE A 109 13.76 -3.57 0.02
CA PHE A 109 13.34 -4.80 0.67
C PHE A 109 14.50 -5.44 1.45
N PRO A 110 14.24 -6.38 2.39
CA PRO A 110 15.26 -6.92 3.28
C PRO A 110 16.43 -7.63 2.58
N ASP A 111 16.25 -8.07 1.34
CA ASP A 111 17.28 -8.66 0.48
C ASP A 111 18.15 -7.61 -0.25
N GLY A 112 17.91 -6.32 0.01
CA GLY A 112 18.58 -5.18 -0.61
C GLY A 112 18.03 -4.81 -2.00
N GLN A 113 16.98 -5.49 -2.48
CA GLN A 113 16.36 -5.16 -3.76
C GLN A 113 15.36 -4.01 -3.61
N PRO A 114 15.31 -3.06 -4.56
CA PRO A 114 14.32 -1.99 -4.51
C PRO A 114 12.92 -2.51 -4.87
N LEU A 115 11.91 -1.73 -4.47
CA LEU A 115 10.53 -1.89 -4.90
C LEU A 115 10.40 -2.02 -6.43
N ASN A 116 9.40 -2.76 -6.89
CA ASN A 116 9.07 -2.87 -8.31
C ASN A 116 7.60 -2.57 -8.63
N MET A 117 6.80 -2.23 -7.62
CA MET A 117 5.40 -1.81 -7.74
C MET A 117 5.10 -0.78 -6.65
N ILE A 118 4.28 0.21 -6.98
CA ILE A 118 3.77 1.21 -6.04
C ILE A 118 2.25 1.03 -5.90
N LEU A 119 1.77 0.98 -4.67
CA LEU A 119 0.35 1.08 -4.31
C LEU A 119 0.17 2.32 -3.43
N ASP A 120 -0.53 3.32 -3.94
CA ASP A 120 -0.52 4.67 -3.38
C ASP A 120 -1.94 5.20 -3.14
N ASP A 121 -2.05 6.04 -2.12
CA ASP A 121 -3.25 6.77 -1.70
C ASP A 121 -2.81 8.20 -1.36
N GLY A 122 -3.12 9.12 -2.27
CA GLY A 122 -2.77 10.54 -2.17
C GLY A 122 -1.56 10.93 -3.03
N GLY A 123 -0.71 9.96 -3.40
CA GLY A 123 0.39 10.14 -4.34
C GLY A 123 1.73 10.50 -3.70
N ASP A 124 1.85 10.47 -2.37
CA ASP A 124 3.06 10.93 -1.67
C ASP A 124 4.24 9.99 -1.90
N LEU A 125 4.02 8.67 -1.91
CA LEU A 125 5.06 7.70 -2.24
C LEU A 125 5.52 7.87 -3.69
N THR A 126 4.58 8.04 -4.62
CA THR A 126 4.88 8.30 -6.03
C THR A 126 5.71 9.57 -6.19
N VAL A 127 5.32 10.66 -5.54
CA VAL A 127 6.06 11.94 -5.59
C VAL A 127 7.46 11.79 -4.99
N MET A 128 7.58 11.14 -3.84
CA MET A 128 8.87 10.90 -3.19
C MET A 128 9.83 10.14 -4.11
N VAL A 129 9.37 9.07 -4.77
CA VAL A 129 10.23 8.32 -5.69
C VAL A 129 10.56 9.13 -6.94
N HIS A 130 9.64 9.96 -7.46
CA HIS A 130 9.95 10.83 -8.62
C HIS A 130 11.02 11.87 -8.30
N ASP A 131 10.94 12.49 -7.11
CA ASP A 131 11.72 13.66 -6.74
C ASP A 131 13.03 13.31 -6.03
N LYS A 132 13.01 12.35 -5.11
CA LYS A 132 14.16 11.97 -4.27
C LYS A 132 14.92 10.74 -4.79
N TYR A 133 14.21 9.75 -5.36
CA TYR A 133 14.80 8.46 -5.77
C TYR A 133 14.46 8.05 -7.21
N PRO A 134 14.68 8.93 -8.20
CA PRO A 134 14.28 8.70 -9.59
C PRO A 134 14.89 7.43 -10.21
N GLU A 135 16.02 6.95 -9.70
CA GLU A 135 16.72 5.75 -10.13
C GLU A 135 15.92 4.47 -9.90
N TYR A 136 14.98 4.42 -8.95
CA TYR A 136 14.17 3.23 -8.70
C TYR A 136 13.14 2.95 -9.80
N PHE A 137 12.83 3.92 -10.65
CA PHE A 137 11.94 3.72 -11.80
C PHE A 137 12.46 2.73 -12.85
N GLN A 138 13.76 2.40 -12.84
CA GLN A 138 14.29 1.32 -13.67
C GLN A 138 13.74 -0.06 -13.26
N HIS A 139 13.21 -0.18 -12.03
CA HIS A 139 12.66 -1.41 -11.46
C HIS A 139 11.13 -1.39 -11.34
N ILE A 140 10.54 -0.20 -11.20
CA ILE A 140 9.08 -0.02 -11.01
C ILE A 140 8.34 -0.31 -12.32
N ARG A 141 7.45 -1.30 -12.27
CA ARG A 141 6.64 -1.74 -13.41
C ARG A 141 5.33 -0.98 -13.53
N GLY A 142 4.83 -0.42 -12.43
CA GLY A 142 3.62 0.38 -12.43
C GLY A 142 3.22 0.93 -11.07
N ILE A 143 2.24 1.82 -11.12
CA ILE A 143 1.66 2.55 -9.99
C ILE A 143 0.15 2.27 -10.00
N SER A 144 -0.46 2.01 -8.84
CA SER A 144 -1.91 2.09 -8.66
C SER A 144 -2.25 3.17 -7.66
N GLU A 145 -3.14 4.09 -8.02
CA GLU A 145 -3.53 5.23 -7.18
C GLU A 145 -5.04 5.26 -6.97
N GLU A 146 -5.45 5.44 -5.72
CA GLU A 146 -6.82 5.22 -5.27
C GLU A 146 -7.62 6.51 -5.04
N THR A 147 -6.96 7.66 -4.92
CA THR A 147 -7.62 8.93 -4.59
C THR A 147 -7.70 9.94 -5.73
N THR A 148 -8.69 10.82 -5.66
CA THR A 148 -8.81 11.98 -6.57
C THR A 148 -7.54 12.85 -6.59
N THR A 149 -6.93 13.09 -5.43
CA THR A 149 -5.74 13.96 -5.31
C THR A 149 -4.54 13.32 -6.00
N GLY A 150 -4.23 12.07 -5.71
CA GLY A 150 -3.12 11.37 -6.34
C GLY A 150 -3.34 11.18 -7.84
N VAL A 151 -4.57 10.87 -8.27
CA VAL A 151 -4.92 10.76 -9.69
C VAL A 151 -4.68 12.09 -10.42
N HIS A 152 -5.05 13.23 -9.84
CA HIS A 152 -4.76 14.53 -10.42
C HIS A 152 -3.25 14.77 -10.57
N ARG A 153 -2.44 14.37 -9.57
CA ARG A 153 -0.97 14.46 -9.66
C ARG A 153 -0.43 13.60 -10.81
N LEU A 154 -0.93 12.37 -10.96
CA LEU A 154 -0.53 11.47 -12.05
C LEU A 154 -0.87 12.05 -13.44
N TYR A 155 -2.06 12.62 -13.62
CA TYR A 155 -2.42 13.29 -14.88
C TYR A 155 -1.53 14.50 -15.16
N GLN A 156 -1.23 15.33 -14.16
CA GLN A 156 -0.32 16.46 -14.33
C GLN A 156 1.09 16.00 -14.73
N MET A 157 1.60 14.92 -14.14
CA MET A 157 2.89 14.33 -14.53
C MET A 157 2.84 13.78 -15.96
N ALA A 158 1.74 13.13 -16.35
CA ALA A 158 1.56 12.59 -17.70
C ALA A 158 1.50 13.71 -18.75
N GLU A 159 0.74 14.78 -18.52
CA GLU A 159 0.64 15.95 -19.39
C GLU A 159 1.99 16.67 -19.57
N ARG A 160 2.82 16.68 -18.52
CA ARG A 160 4.19 17.24 -18.55
C ARG A 160 5.23 16.28 -19.15
N GLY A 161 4.86 15.02 -19.43
CA GLY A 161 5.79 13.98 -19.87
C GLY A 161 6.80 13.54 -18.81
N THR A 162 6.51 13.75 -17.53
CA THR A 162 7.40 13.41 -16.40
C THR A 162 7.02 12.12 -15.67
N LEU A 163 5.87 11.52 -15.98
CA LEU A 163 5.43 10.26 -15.38
C LEU A 163 6.33 9.11 -15.86
N LYS A 164 7.07 8.48 -14.94
CA LYS A 164 8.14 7.51 -15.27
C LYS A 164 7.70 6.05 -15.34
N ALA A 165 6.47 5.74 -14.93
CA ALA A 165 5.91 4.38 -15.01
C ALA A 165 4.43 4.42 -15.40
N PRO A 166 3.88 3.33 -16.00
CA PRO A 166 2.45 3.20 -16.21
C PRO A 166 1.68 3.32 -14.88
N ALA A 167 0.59 4.07 -14.89
CA ALA A 167 -0.25 4.26 -13.71
C ALA A 167 -1.70 3.83 -13.99
N ILE A 168 -2.30 3.13 -13.04
CA ILE A 168 -3.72 2.75 -13.05
C ILE A 168 -4.46 3.62 -12.04
N ASN A 169 -5.42 4.39 -12.55
CA ASN A 169 -6.39 5.13 -11.76
C ASN A 169 -7.46 4.17 -11.24
N VAL A 170 -7.42 3.87 -9.95
CA VAL A 170 -8.40 3.03 -9.27
C VAL A 170 -9.59 3.87 -8.79
N ASN A 171 -9.37 5.14 -8.44
CA ASN A 171 -10.40 6.08 -7.95
C ASN A 171 -11.65 6.12 -8.83
N ASP A 172 -11.45 6.21 -10.15
CA ASP A 172 -12.54 6.39 -11.12
C ASP A 172 -13.19 5.07 -11.56
N SER A 173 -12.78 3.94 -10.98
CA SER A 173 -13.56 2.72 -11.11
C SER A 173 -14.96 2.95 -10.53
N VAL A 174 -15.99 2.50 -11.24
CA VAL A 174 -17.40 2.68 -10.79
C VAL A 174 -17.61 2.07 -9.41
N THR A 175 -17.01 0.90 -9.15
CA THR A 175 -17.09 0.21 -7.86
C THR A 175 -16.30 0.88 -6.74
N LYS A 176 -15.37 1.79 -7.06
CA LYS A 176 -14.66 2.60 -6.07
C LYS A 176 -15.46 3.86 -5.79
N SER A 177 -15.57 4.73 -6.80
CA SER A 177 -16.22 6.04 -6.70
C SER A 177 -17.66 6.01 -6.17
N LYS A 178 -18.44 4.94 -6.41
CA LYS A 178 -19.84 4.84 -5.96
C LYS A 178 -20.03 4.22 -4.57
N PHE A 179 -19.00 3.62 -3.99
CA PHE A 179 -19.07 2.98 -2.68
C PHE A 179 -18.25 3.72 -1.64
N ASP A 180 -17.08 4.22 -2.03
CA ASP A 180 -16.11 4.78 -1.10
C ASP A 180 -16.27 6.29 -0.90
N ASN A 181 -16.59 7.03 -1.97
CA ASN A 181 -16.66 8.49 -1.94
C ASN A 181 -18.08 9.05 -1.67
N LEU A 182 -19.12 8.21 -1.64
CA LEU A 182 -20.54 8.62 -1.60
C LEU A 182 -21.03 8.97 -0.19
#